data_AF-A0A3S4F4A1-F1
#
_entry.id   AF-A0A3S4F4A1-F1
#
_cell.length_a   1.000
_cell.length_b   1.000
_cell.length_c   1.000
_cell.angle_alpha   90.00
_cell.angle_beta   90.00
_cell.angle_gamma   90.00
#
_symmetry.space_group_name_H-M   'P 1'
#
loop_
_entity.id
_entity.type
_entity.pdbx_description
1 polymer ?
#
loop_
_entity_poly.entity_id
_entity_poly.type
_entity_poly.pdbx_seq_one_letter_code
_entity_poly.pdbx_strand_id
1 'polypeptide(L)'
;MVLALGGHGLFGVELFVCGDEVIFSEVSPRPHDTGMVTLISQDLSEFALHVRAFLGMPVGAIRQYGPAASAVILRSLPVEM
;
A
#
# COMPACT_ATOMS: atom_id res chain seq x y z
N MET A 1 -14.23 8.89 0.59
CA MET A 1 -13.84 9.51 1.87
C MET A 1 -13.84 8.41 2.92
N VAL A 2 -12.74 8.24 3.66
CA VAL A 2 -12.75 7.32 4.81
C VAL A 2 -13.37 8.06 5.99
N LEU A 3 -14.67 7.85 6.23
CA LEU A 3 -15.46 8.66 7.18
C LEU A 3 -14.85 8.72 8.57
N ALA A 4 -14.33 7.59 9.06
CA ALA A 4 -13.75 7.47 10.40
C ALA A 4 -12.37 8.15 10.56
N LEU A 5 -11.64 8.36 9.45
CA LEU A 5 -10.29 8.93 9.46
C LEU A 5 -10.22 10.36 8.92
N GLY A 6 -11.33 10.88 8.38
CA GLY A 6 -11.42 12.26 7.88
C GLY A 6 -10.53 12.57 6.67
N GLY A 7 -9.95 11.57 6.01
CA GLY A 7 -8.99 11.78 4.92
C GLY A 7 -9.44 11.29 3.54
N HIS A 8 -8.73 11.81 2.54
CA HIS A 8 -8.93 11.56 1.11
C HIS A 8 -7.69 10.87 0.52
N GLY A 9 -7.89 10.02 -0.48
CA GLY A 9 -6.81 9.27 -1.10
C GLY A 9 -6.75 7.81 -0.66
N LEU A 10 -5.58 7.22 -0.86
CA LEU A 10 -5.22 5.85 -0.48
C LEU A 10 -4.63 5.80 0.94
N PHE A 11 -4.96 4.75 1.67
CA PHE A 11 -4.50 4.46 3.03
C PHE A 11 -3.86 3.07 3.06
N GLY A 12 -2.62 2.98 3.55
CA GLY A 12 -2.04 1.70 3.95
C GLY A 12 -2.60 1.28 5.31
N VAL A 13 -3.03 0.03 5.43
CA VAL A 13 -3.52 -0.54 6.70
C VAL A 13 -2.73 -1.81 6.98
N GLU A 14 -2.05 -1.85 8.11
CA GLU A 14 -1.31 -3.03 8.54
C GLU A 14 -2.11 -3.81 9.59
N LEU A 15 -2.07 -5.13 9.44
CA LEU A 15 -2.85 -6.07 10.24
C LEU A 15 -1.94 -7.19 10.74
N PHE A 16 -2.15 -7.61 11.98
CA PHE A 16 -1.65 -8.90 12.46
C PHE A 16 -2.72 -9.97 12.26
N VAL A 17 -2.31 -11.17 11.87
CA VAL A 17 -3.18 -12.35 11.80
C VAL A 17 -2.70 -13.36 12.84
N CYS A 18 -3.56 -13.71 13.80
CA CYS A 18 -3.27 -14.66 14.87
C CYS A 18 -4.36 -15.74 14.91
N GLY A 19 -4.10 -16.89 14.28
CA GLY A 19 -5.13 -17.92 14.08
C GLY A 19 -6.30 -17.35 13.26
N ASP A 20 -7.50 -17.37 13.83
CA ASP A 20 -8.72 -16.84 13.21
C ASP A 20 -8.97 -15.34 13.52
N GLU A 21 -8.07 -14.70 14.28
CA GLU A 21 -8.20 -13.27 14.62
C GLU A 21 -7.40 -12.38 13.66
N VAL A 22 -8.00 -11.26 13.26
CA VAL A 22 -7.36 -10.18 12.51
C VAL A 22 -7.34 -8.92 13.38
N ILE A 23 -6.14 -8.45 13.71
CA ILE A 23 -5.92 -7.37 14.67
C ILE A 23 -5.35 -6.16 13.93
N PHE A 24 -5.96 -5.00 14.15
CA PHE A 24 -5.43 -3.73 13.64
C PHE A 24 -4.05 -3.44 14.27
N SER A 25 -3.03 -3.25 13.42
CA SER A 25 -1.72 -2.77 13.86
C SER A 25 -1.66 -1.26 13.73
N GLU A 26 -1.70 -0.75 12.49
CA GLU A 26 -1.57 0.68 12.21
C GLU A 26 -2.27 1.09 10.90
N VAL A 27 -2.37 2.42 10.73
CA VAL A 27 -2.86 3.04 9.51
C VAL A 27 -1.92 4.18 9.09
N SER A 28 -1.54 4.16 7.82
CA SER A 28 -0.80 5.22 7.15
C SER A 28 -1.74 5.94 6.17
N PRO A 29 -2.14 7.21 6.43
CA PRO A 29 -3.08 7.97 5.58
C PRO A 29 -2.41 8.55 4.33
N ARG A 30 -1.66 7.70 3.62
CA ARG A 30 -0.79 8.02 2.49
C ARG A 30 -0.41 6.72 1.75
N PRO A 31 0.15 6.81 0.54
CA PRO A 31 0.91 5.71 -0.06
C PRO A 31 1.97 5.18 0.93
N HIS A 32 2.21 3.87 0.86
CA HIS A 32 2.96 3.14 1.88
C HIS A 32 4.06 2.30 1.23
N ASP A 33 5.18 2.10 1.93
CA ASP A 33 6.38 1.46 1.35
C ASP A 33 6.09 0.03 0.86
N THR A 34 5.18 -0.68 1.52
CA THR A 34 4.72 -2.03 1.12
C THR A 34 3.84 -2.01 -0.13
N GLY A 35 3.27 -0.86 -0.49
CA GLY A 35 2.50 -0.64 -1.71
C GLY A 35 3.34 -0.50 -2.97
N MET A 36 4.68 -0.38 -2.86
CA MET A 36 5.57 -0.17 -4.01
C MET A 36 5.52 -1.31 -5.04
N VAL A 37 5.12 -2.52 -4.63
CA VAL A 37 4.86 -3.65 -5.54
C VAL A 37 3.85 -3.30 -6.65
N THR A 38 2.91 -2.40 -6.35
CA THR A 38 1.84 -1.97 -7.26
C THR A 38 2.33 -1.19 -8.48
N LEU A 39 3.57 -0.68 -8.46
CA LEU A 39 4.16 0.03 -9.60
C LEU A 39 4.26 -0.85 -10.85
N ILE A 40 4.40 -2.16 -10.68
CA ILE A 40 4.59 -3.10 -11.80
C ILE A 40 3.59 -4.25 -11.80
N SER A 41 2.90 -4.52 -10.69
CA SER A 41 2.03 -5.69 -10.56
C SER A 41 0.59 -5.48 -11.05
N GLN A 42 0.20 -4.23 -11.33
CA GLN A 42 -1.16 -3.87 -11.72
C GLN A 42 -1.20 -2.65 -12.65
N ASP A 43 -2.36 -2.40 -13.25
CA ASP A 43 -2.60 -1.30 -14.20
C ASP A 43 -2.62 0.10 -13.59
N LEU A 44 -2.88 0.21 -12.28
CA LEU A 44 -2.83 1.46 -11.52
C LEU A 44 -2.00 1.30 -10.25
N SER A 45 -0.89 2.02 -10.13
CA SER A 45 -0.09 2.03 -8.90
C SER A 45 -0.82 2.69 -7.73
N GLU A 46 -0.36 2.45 -6.51
CA GLU A 46 -0.87 3.13 -5.32
C GLU A 46 -0.86 4.66 -5.45
N PHE A 47 0.14 5.21 -6.15
CA PHE A 47 0.25 6.65 -6.39
C PHE A 47 -0.83 7.14 -7.35
N ALA A 48 -1.06 6.39 -8.45
CA ALA A 48 -2.13 6.72 -9.39
C ALA A 48 -3.51 6.66 -8.70
N LEU A 49 -3.73 5.63 -7.87
CA LEU A 49 -4.96 5.49 -7.08
C LEU A 49 -5.12 6.62 -6.06
N HIS A 50 -4.05 6.98 -5.35
CA HIS A 50 -4.05 8.08 -4.39
C HIS A 50 -4.45 9.40 -5.06
N VAL A 51 -3.84 9.75 -6.20
CA VAL A 51 -4.16 10.97 -6.96
C VAL A 51 -5.61 10.94 -7.47
N ARG A 52 -6.05 9.82 -8.06
CA ARG A 52 -7.43 9.69 -8.57
C ARG A 52 -8.44 9.90 -7.45
N ALA A 53 -8.24 9.24 -6.30
CA ALA A 53 -9.12 9.38 -5.14
C ALA A 53 -9.10 10.82 -4.57
N PHE A 54 -7.94 11.49 -4.57
CA PHE A 54 -7.82 12.87 -4.12
C PHE A 54 -8.55 13.86 -5.05
N LEU A 55 -8.45 13.65 -6.36
CA LEU A 55 -9.08 14.50 -7.38
C LEU A 55 -10.55 14.14 -7.67
N GLY A 56 -11.14 13.18 -6.95
CA GLY A 56 -12.51 12.72 -7.19
C GLY A 56 -12.70 12.00 -8.52
N MET A 57 -11.63 11.50 -9.13
CA MET A 57 -11.69 10.70 -10.36
C MET A 57 -12.17 9.28 -10.04
N PRO A 58 -12.84 8.60 -10.99
CA PRO A 58 -13.30 7.23 -10.77
C PRO A 58 -12.16 6.28 -10.43
N VAL A 59 -12.29 5.49 -9.36
CA VAL A 59 -11.42 4.33 -9.09
C VAL A 59 -12.18 3.10 -9.57
N GLY A 60 -11.79 2.58 -10.72
CA GLY A 60 -12.42 1.40 -11.34
C GLY A 60 -11.88 0.08 -10.79
N ALA A 61 -12.24 -1.02 -11.45
CA ALA A 61 -11.61 -2.31 -11.19
C ALA A 61 -10.11 -2.24 -11.51
N ILE A 62 -9.29 -2.75 -10.59
CA ILE A 62 -7.84 -2.81 -10.75
C ILE A 62 -7.48 -4.15 -11.38
N ARG A 63 -6.73 -4.13 -12.48
CA ARG A 63 -6.26 -5.35 -13.15
C ARG A 63 -4.86 -5.70 -12.65
N GLN A 64 -4.73 -6.86 -12.01
CA GLN A 64 -3.42 -7.43 -11.67
C GLN A 64 -2.85 -8.20 -12.86
N TYR A 65 -1.52 -8.17 -13.00
CA TYR A 65 -0.80 -8.87 -14.08
C TYR A 65 -0.31 -10.27 -13.68
N GLY A 66 -0.26 -10.57 -12.38
CA GLY A 66 0.15 -11.86 -11.84
C GLY A 66 0.80 -11.71 -10.45
N PRO A 67 1.26 -12.82 -9.84
CA PRO A 67 2.02 -12.78 -8.59
C PRO A 67 3.25 -11.89 -8.73
N ALA A 68 3.49 -11.04 -7.73
CA ALA A 68 4.61 -10.11 -7.70
C ALA A 68 5.15 -9.93 -6.28
N ALA A 69 6.39 -9.48 -6.16
CA ALA A 69 7.02 -9.17 -4.89
C ALA A 69 7.89 -7.91 -5.02
N SER A 70 8.05 -7.17 -3.93
CA SER A 70 9.01 -6.07 -3.81
C SER A 70 9.89 -6.29 -2.59
N ALA A 71 11.16 -5.91 -2.69
CA ALA A 71 12.10 -5.93 -1.58
C ALA A 71 12.73 -4.55 -1.44
N VAL A 72 12.88 -4.09 -0.20
CA VAL A 72 13.61 -2.87 0.11
C VAL A 72 15.10 -3.11 -0.17
N ILE A 73 15.77 -2.15 -0.82
CA ILE A 73 17.22 -2.16 -0.96
C ILE A 73 17.81 -1.73 0.38
N LEU A 74 18.32 -2.70 1.14
CA LEU A 74 19.01 -2.44 2.40
C LEU A 74 20.46 -2.06 2.12
N ARG A 75 20.96 -1.07 2.87
CA ARG A 75 22.40 -0.78 2.88
C ARG A 75 23.13 -1.96 3.54
N SER A 76 24.16 -2.49 2.89
CA SER A 76 25.11 -3.40 3.56
C SER A 76 25.83 -2.63 4.67
N LEU A 77 25.63 -3.04 5.93
CA LEU A 77 26.50 -2.60 7.02
C LEU A 77 27.91 -3.16 6.76
N PRO A 78 28.99 -2.42 7.08
CA PRO A 78 30.33 -3.00 7.10
C PRO A 78 30.32 -4.20 8.04
N VAL A 79 30.83 -5.34 7.58
CA VAL A 79 31.07 -6.49 8.46
C VAL A 79 32.33 -6.15 9.24
N GLU A 80 32.18 -5.62 10.45
CA GLU A 80 33.26 -5.73 11.44
C GLU A 80 33.28 -7.18 11.91
N MET A 81 34.30 -7.93 11.45
CA MET A 81 34.74 -9.19 12.07
C MET A 81 35.69 -8.88 13.22
#